data_AF-A0A0C2BIQ9-F1
#
_entry.id   AF-A0A0C2BIQ9-F1
#
_cell.length_a   1.000
_cell.length_b   1.000
_cell.length_c   1.000
_cell.angle_alpha   90.00
_cell.angle_beta   90.00
_cell.angle_gamma   90.00
#
_symmetry.space_group_name_H-M   'P 1'
#
loop_
_entity.id
_entity.type
_entity.pdbx_description
1 polymer ?
#
loop_
_entity_poly.entity_id
_entity_poly.type
_entity_poly.pdbx_seq_one_letter_code
_entity_poly.pdbx_strand_id
1 'polypeptide(L)'
;MRGCDNMCTYCVVPLTRGRERSRPIDSIIDEVRRLSDEGVKQVTLLGQNVNSYRDMSESTYVMEGPTATTTVPGFSTVYKPKTGGRTFLTLLDKISEIDPEMRIRFTSPHPKDFPIEVRIISTGGV
;
A
#
# COMPACT_ATOMS: atom_id res chain seq x y z
N MET A 1 8.49 -3.23 0.02
CA MET A 1 8.07 -3.80 -1.29
C MET A 1 9.23 -3.71 -2.29
N ARG A 2 9.31 -4.62 -3.27
CA ARG A 2 10.32 -4.61 -4.35
C ARG A 2 9.66 -4.91 -5.70
N GLY A 3 10.26 -4.43 -6.79
CA GLY A 3 9.70 -4.57 -8.15
C GLY A 3 8.58 -3.56 -8.45
N CYS A 4 8.05 -3.59 -9.68
CA CYS A 4 6.90 -2.79 -10.11
C CYS A 4 6.22 -3.49 -11.30
N ASP A 5 4.90 -3.59 -11.28
CA ASP A 5 4.10 -4.18 -12.36
C ASP A 5 3.61 -3.12 -13.37
N ASN A 6 4.00 -1.84 -13.24
CA ASN A 6 3.65 -0.79 -14.20
C ASN A 6 4.71 -0.67 -15.31
N MET A 7 4.28 -0.79 -16.56
CA MET A 7 5.11 -0.61 -17.76
C MET A 7 5.07 0.83 -18.24
N CYS A 8 5.72 1.72 -17.48
CA CYS A 8 5.86 3.11 -17.89
C CYS A 8 6.94 3.21 -18.98
N THR A 9 6.72 4.06 -19.99
CA THR A 9 7.60 4.23 -21.16
C THR A 9 9.08 4.41 -20.82
N TYR A 10 9.37 5.09 -19.72
CA TYR A 10 10.74 5.45 -19.31
C TYR A 10 11.26 4.63 -18.11
N CYS A 11 10.46 3.69 -17.59
CA CYS A 11 10.79 3.00 -16.34
C CYS A 11 11.49 1.66 -16.58
N VAL A 12 12.73 1.55 -16.14
CA VAL A 12 13.54 0.31 -16.24
C VAL A 12 13.24 -0.70 -15.12
N VAL A 13 12.46 -0.30 -14.11
CA VAL A 13 12.22 -1.09 -12.89
C VAL A 13 11.62 -2.47 -13.17
N PRO A 14 10.61 -2.64 -14.04
CA PRO A 14 10.04 -3.96 -14.31
C PRO A 14 11.08 -4.97 -14.82
N LEU A 15 12.07 -4.49 -15.59
CA LEU A 15 13.12 -5.32 -16.18
C LEU A 15 14.26 -5.62 -15.19
N THR A 16 14.61 -4.67 -14.34
CA THR A 16 15.79 -4.77 -13.45
C THR A 16 15.46 -5.30 -12.06
N ARG A 17 14.26 -5.01 -11.54
CA ARG A 17 13.82 -5.42 -10.20
C ARG A 17 12.73 -6.49 -10.22
N GLY A 18 12.27 -6.87 -11.41
CA GLY A 18 11.23 -7.86 -11.62
C GLY A 18 9.85 -7.40 -11.17
N ARG A 19 8.93 -8.37 -11.12
CA ARG A 19 7.54 -8.17 -10.71
C ARG A 19 7.42 -7.69 -9.27
N GLU A 20 6.38 -6.93 -9.03
CA GLU A 20 6.08 -6.39 -7.72
C GLU A 20 5.82 -7.48 -6.67
N ARG A 21 6.43 -7.31 -5.50
CA ARG A 21 6.25 -8.14 -4.30
C ARG A 21 6.11 -7.26 -3.07
N SER A 22 4.98 -7.41 -2.37
CA SER A 22 4.75 -6.81 -1.06
C SER A 22 5.44 -7.58 0.05
N ARG A 23 5.75 -6.87 1.14
CA ARG A 23 6.06 -7.50 2.42
C ARG A 23 4.75 -7.99 3.07
N PRO A 24 4.80 -9.01 3.94
CA PRO A 24 3.66 -9.36 4.79
C PRO A 24 3.23 -8.17 5.66
N ILE A 25 1.92 -7.98 5.83
CA ILE A 25 1.37 -6.87 6.62
C ILE A 25 1.84 -6.95 8.07
N ASP A 26 1.84 -8.16 8.64
CA ASP A 26 2.12 -8.39 10.05
C ASP A 26 3.55 -7.96 10.39
N SER A 27 4.50 -8.21 9.47
CA SER A 27 5.88 -7.73 9.58
C SER A 27 6.00 -6.19 9.58
N ILE A 28 5.13 -5.49 8.84
CA ILE A 28 5.12 -4.02 8.82
C ILE A 28 4.48 -3.49 10.11
N ILE A 29 3.38 -4.10 10.55
CA ILE A 29 2.69 -3.73 11.79
C ILE A 29 3.60 -3.88 13.01
N ASP A 30 4.34 -4.99 13.11
CA ASP A 30 5.31 -5.19 14.19
C ASP A 30 6.45 -4.15 14.16
N GLU A 31 6.88 -3.75 12.98
CA GLU A 31 7.90 -2.69 12.81
C GLU A 31 7.36 -1.33 13.26
N VAL A 32 6.14 -0.97 12.87
CA VAL A 32 5.51 0.28 13.29
C VAL A 32 5.23 0.29 14.79
N ARG A 33 4.77 -0.83 15.38
CA ARG A 33 4.56 -0.94 16.82
C ARG A 33 5.85 -0.66 17.59
N ARG A 34 6.97 -1.27 17.19
CA ARG A 34 8.28 -0.99 17.82
C ARG A 34 8.68 0.47 17.72
N LEU A 35 8.50 1.10 16.55
CA LEU A 35 8.79 2.53 16.39
C LEU A 35 7.90 3.40 17.27
N SER A 36 6.63 3.01 17.43
CA SER A 36 5.68 3.65 18.35
C SER A 36 6.16 3.58 19.79
N ASP A 37 6.59 2.39 20.23
CA ASP A 37 7.09 2.15 21.59
C ASP A 37 8.38 2.95 21.87
N GLU A 38 9.18 3.21 20.83
CA GLU A 38 10.36 4.09 20.87
C GLU A 38 10.00 5.60 20.84
N GLY A 39 8.72 5.96 20.75
CA GLY A 39 8.24 7.34 20.75
C GLY A 39 8.29 8.04 19.39
N VAL A 40 8.44 7.29 18.29
CA VAL A 40 8.42 7.86 16.93
C VAL A 40 7.01 8.33 16.57
N LYS A 41 6.87 9.62 16.26
CA LYS A 41 5.57 10.25 15.95
C LYS A 41 5.22 10.29 14.46
N GLN A 42 6.10 9.82 13.58
CA GLN A 42 5.84 9.79 12.14
C GLN A 42 6.54 8.61 11.47
N VAL A 43 5.77 7.83 10.71
CA VAL A 43 6.29 6.77 9.84
C VAL A 43 6.08 7.13 8.37
N THR A 44 7.01 6.74 7.51
CA THR A 44 6.90 6.93 6.05
C THR A 44 6.93 5.59 5.35
N LEU A 45 5.82 5.22 4.70
CA LEU A 45 5.74 4.03 3.86
C LEU A 45 6.44 4.28 2.53
N LEU A 46 7.44 3.44 2.23
CA LEU A 46 8.28 3.56 1.04
C LEU A 46 8.06 2.39 0.09
N GLY A 47 8.01 2.72 -1.20
CA GLY A 47 7.74 1.77 -2.27
C GLY A 47 8.04 2.32 -3.65
N GLN A 48 8.20 1.43 -4.64
CA GLN A 48 8.27 1.84 -6.05
C GLN A 48 6.89 2.28 -6.56
N ASN A 49 5.84 1.61 -6.07
CA ASN A 49 4.45 1.97 -6.25
C ASN A 49 3.75 1.64 -4.93
N VAL A 50 3.54 2.63 -4.07
CA VAL A 50 3.14 2.35 -2.67
C VAL A 50 1.68 1.90 -2.56
N ASN A 51 0.82 2.45 -3.42
CA ASN A 51 -0.62 2.20 -3.45
C ASN A 51 -1.02 0.89 -4.15
N SER A 52 -0.10 0.22 -4.84
CA SER A 52 -0.31 -1.15 -5.32
C SER A 52 0.00 -2.22 -4.27
N TYR A 53 0.36 -1.83 -3.03
CA TYR A 53 0.61 -2.77 -1.95
C TYR A 53 -0.52 -3.80 -1.83
N ARG A 54 -0.15 -5.08 -2.00
CA ARG A 54 -1.05 -6.21 -1.79
C ARG A 54 -0.29 -7.39 -1.21
N ASP A 55 -0.63 -7.73 0.02
CA ASP A 55 -0.08 -8.89 0.70
C ASP A 55 -0.93 -10.14 0.47
N MET A 56 -0.28 -11.19 -0.05
CA MET A 56 -0.88 -12.47 -0.40
C MET A 56 -0.52 -13.60 0.59
N SER A 57 0.18 -13.30 1.68
CA SER A 57 0.40 -14.29 2.75
C SER A 57 -0.93 -14.74 3.36
N GLU A 58 -0.99 -16.00 3.82
CA GLU A 58 -2.24 -16.66 4.25
C GLU A 58 -3.12 -15.76 5.13
N SER A 59 -4.39 -15.64 4.76
CA SER A 59 -5.35 -14.77 5.44
C SER A 59 -6.42 -15.60 6.14
N THR A 60 -6.53 -15.44 7.46
CA THR A 60 -7.71 -15.87 8.25
C THR A 60 -8.85 -14.84 8.17
N TYR A 61 -8.61 -13.66 7.59
CA TYR A 61 -9.60 -12.58 7.46
C TYR A 61 -10.19 -12.54 6.05
N VAL A 62 -11.50 -12.76 5.95
CA VAL A 62 -12.30 -12.54 4.74
C VAL A 62 -12.83 -11.12 4.79
N MET A 63 -12.44 -10.28 3.83
CA MET A 63 -13.07 -8.97 3.64
C MET A 63 -14.21 -9.12 2.63
N GLU A 64 -15.43 -8.79 3.05
CA GLU A 64 -16.58 -8.58 2.15
C GLU A 64 -16.43 -7.22 1.46
N GLY A 65 -15.97 -7.21 0.22
CA GLY A 65 -15.81 -6.00 -0.59
C GLY A 65 -15.08 -6.28 -1.91
N PRO A 66 -15.13 -5.37 -2.91
CA PRO A 66 -14.55 -5.60 -4.23
C PRO A 66 -13.05 -5.84 -4.11
N THR A 67 -12.65 -7.10 -4.22
CA THR A 67 -11.30 -7.57 -3.88
C THR A 67 -10.29 -7.36 -5.02
N ALA A 68 -10.72 -6.73 -6.11
CA ALA A 68 -9.92 -6.44 -7.29
C ALA A 68 -9.41 -4.99 -7.23
N THR A 69 -8.11 -4.80 -7.47
CA THR A 69 -7.60 -3.45 -7.75
C THR A 69 -8.22 -2.97 -9.07
N THR A 70 -9.23 -2.10 -9.00
CA THR A 70 -9.77 -1.42 -10.18
C THR A 70 -8.89 -0.22 -10.45
N THR A 71 -8.35 -0.14 -11.67
CA THR A 71 -7.63 1.06 -12.13
C THR A 71 -8.58 2.25 -12.14
N VAL A 72 -8.08 3.44 -11.79
CA VAL A 72 -8.91 4.65 -11.91
C VAL A 72 -9.38 4.84 -13.36
N PRO A 73 -10.59 5.39 -13.59
CA PRO A 73 -11.12 5.59 -14.94
C PRO A 73 -10.13 6.32 -15.85
N GLY A 74 -10.01 5.86 -17.11
CA GLY A 74 -9.07 6.42 -18.09
C GLY A 74 -7.68 5.76 -18.12
N PHE A 75 -7.41 4.80 -17.23
CA PHE A 75 -6.18 3.99 -17.28
C PHE A 75 -6.47 2.55 -17.70
N SER A 76 -5.52 1.97 -18.44
CA SER A 76 -5.53 0.56 -18.85
C SER A 76 -4.32 -0.18 -18.29
N THR A 77 -4.43 -1.51 -18.23
CA THR A 77 -3.33 -2.37 -17.81
C THR A 77 -3.28 -3.62 -18.68
N VAL A 78 -2.08 -4.00 -19.10
CA VAL A 78 -1.83 -5.28 -19.79
C VAL A 78 -1.62 -6.43 -18.79
N TYR A 79 -1.45 -6.12 -17.50
CA TYR A 79 -1.29 -7.10 -16.45
C TYR A 79 -2.62 -7.50 -15.85
N LYS A 80 -2.77 -8.80 -15.54
CA LYS A 80 -3.94 -9.32 -14.85
C LYS A 80 -4.09 -8.64 -13.49
N PRO A 81 -5.27 -8.07 -13.17
CA PRO A 81 -5.54 -7.53 -11.84
C PRO A 81 -5.30 -8.60 -10.78
N LYS A 82 -4.60 -8.24 -9.71
CA LYS A 82 -4.44 -9.11 -8.55
C LYS A 82 -5.79 -9.14 -7.80
N THR A 83 -6.32 -10.33 -7.56
CA THR A 83 -7.54 -10.57 -6.77
C THR A 83 -7.17 -11.12 -5.40
N GLY A 84 -7.88 -10.71 -4.35
CA GLY A 84 -7.62 -11.22 -3.00
C GLY A 84 -6.42 -10.57 -2.30
N GLY A 85 -6.20 -10.89 -1.04
CA GLY A 85 -5.08 -10.36 -0.24
C GLY A 85 -5.37 -9.01 0.43
N ARG A 86 -4.50 -8.64 1.38
CA ARG A 86 -4.62 -7.45 2.23
C ARG A 86 -4.04 -6.24 1.50
N THR A 87 -4.85 -5.19 1.32
CA THR A 87 -4.55 -4.05 0.43
C THR A 87 -3.82 -2.93 1.14
N PHE A 88 -3.43 -1.90 0.37
CA PHE A 88 -2.86 -0.66 0.92
C PHE A 88 -3.80 0.01 1.92
N LEU A 89 -5.12 0.01 1.67
CA LEU A 89 -6.11 0.56 2.60
C LEU A 89 -6.10 -0.19 3.93
N THR A 90 -6.17 -1.53 3.88
CA THR A 90 -6.09 -2.38 5.06
C THR A 90 -4.80 -2.14 5.86
N LEU A 91 -3.68 -1.88 5.18
CA LEU A 91 -2.42 -1.53 5.84
C LEU A 91 -2.51 -0.18 6.57
N LEU A 92 -3.10 0.85 5.94
CA LEU A 92 -3.28 2.14 6.57
C LEU A 92 -4.19 2.05 7.80
N ASP A 93 -5.32 1.35 7.68
CA ASP A 93 -6.26 1.15 8.79
C ASP A 93 -5.58 0.45 9.96
N LYS A 94 -4.85 -0.64 9.68
CA LYS A 94 -4.09 -1.40 10.69
C LYS A 94 -3.01 -0.57 11.36
N ILE A 95 -2.33 0.33 10.64
CA ILE A 95 -1.33 1.23 11.24
C ILE A 95 -2.03 2.26 12.12
N SER A 96 -3.16 2.81 11.69
CA SER A 96 -3.92 3.79 12.48
C SER A 96 -4.47 3.21 13.79
N GLU A 97 -4.70 1.89 13.86
CA GLU A 97 -5.10 1.20 15.09
C GLU A 97 -3.98 1.12 16.14
N ILE A 98 -2.70 1.28 15.75
CA ILE A 98 -1.54 1.15 16.65
C ILE A 98 -1.38 2.39 17.52
N ASP A 99 -1.30 3.57 16.90
CA ASP A 99 -1.16 4.86 17.58
C ASP A 99 -1.96 5.93 16.80
N PRO A 100 -3.11 6.38 17.33
CA PRO A 100 -3.93 7.40 16.70
C PRO A 100 -3.25 8.77 16.54
N GLU A 101 -2.18 9.06 17.29
CA GLU A 101 -1.43 10.32 17.16
C GLU A 101 -0.30 10.23 16.12
N MET A 102 0.01 9.03 15.63
CA MET A 102 1.13 8.82 14.71
C MET A 102 0.79 9.28 13.30
N ARG A 103 1.67 10.13 12.74
CA ARG A 103 1.51 10.62 11.37
C ARG A 103 2.00 9.58 10.37
N ILE A 104 1.13 9.22 9.42
CA ILE A 104 1.46 8.29 8.33
C ILE A 104 1.74 9.09 7.06
N ARG A 105 2.96 8.99 6.53
CA ARG A 105 3.32 9.50 5.21
C ARG A 105 3.57 8.35 4.24
N PHE A 106 3.41 8.61 2.96
CA PHE A 106 3.82 7.68 1.90
C PHE A 106 4.30 8.46 0.69
N THR A 107 5.19 7.86 -0.09
CA THR A 107 5.76 8.46 -1.31
C THR A 107 5.65 7.50 -2.49
N SER A 108 5.81 8.05 -3.70
CA SER A 108 5.71 7.31 -4.96
C SER A 108 4.35 6.62 -5.20
N PRO A 109 3.20 7.29 -4.97
CA PRO A 109 1.93 6.76 -5.42
C PRO A 109 1.86 6.83 -6.96
N HIS A 110 1.44 5.76 -7.62
CA HIS A 110 1.19 5.78 -9.04
C HIS A 110 -0.28 6.17 -9.32
N PRO A 111 -0.57 7.20 -10.14
CA PRO A 111 -1.94 7.73 -10.32
C PRO A 111 -2.99 6.69 -10.73
N LYS A 112 -2.59 5.74 -11.58
CA LYS A 112 -3.46 4.63 -12.05
C LYS A 112 -4.03 3.77 -10.91
N ASP A 113 -3.26 3.59 -9.85
CA ASP A 113 -3.54 2.64 -8.79
C ASP A 113 -4.06 3.36 -7.53
N PHE A 114 -4.40 4.65 -7.63
CA PHE A 114 -4.84 5.43 -6.48
C PHE A 114 -6.29 5.06 -6.14
N PRO A 115 -6.58 4.48 -4.98
CA PRO A 115 -7.95 4.12 -4.64
C PRO A 115 -8.77 5.41 -4.51
N ILE A 116 -9.96 5.44 -5.13
CA ILE A 116 -10.88 6.59 -5.01
C ILE A 116 -11.26 6.84 -3.54
N GLU A 117 -11.23 5.79 -2.73
CA GLU A 117 -11.50 5.82 -1.29
C GLU A 117 -10.38 6.45 -0.45
N VAL A 118 -9.16 6.62 -0.99
CA VAL A 118 -8.10 7.41 -0.33
C VAL A 118 -8.40 8.90 -0.53
N ARG A 119 -9.55 9.34 -0.02
CA ARG A 119 -9.97 10.74 -0.04
C ARG A 119 -9.60 11.36 1.30
N ILE A 120 -8.34 11.75 1.42
CA ILE A 120 -7.77 12.62 2.46
C ILE A 120 -8.07 12.12 3.90
N ILE A 121 -7.20 11.25 4.43
CA ILE A 121 -7.02 11.11 5.88
C ILE A 121 -6.27 12.36 6.36
N SER A 122 -6.96 13.48 6.39
CA SER A 122 -6.58 14.68 7.13
C SER A 122 -7.29 14.58 8.47
N THR A 123 -6.74 13.81 9.40
CA THR A 123 -7.01 14.07 10.81
C THR A 123 -6.51 15.49 11.09
N GLY A 124 -7.45 16.36 11.47
CA GLY A 124 -7.23 17.79 11.67
C GLY A 124 -6.14 18.12 12.69
N GLY A 125 -5.66 19.36 12.58
CA GLY A 125 -4.59 19.97 13.37
C GLY A 125 -3.72 20.77 12.40
N VAL A 126 -4.05 22.00 12.02
CA VAL A 126 -4.49 23.17 12.82
C VAL A 126 -5.56 23.98 12.10
#